data_AF-A0A9D2KHR5-F1
#
_entry.id   AF-A0A9D2KHR5-F1
#
_cell.length_a   1.000
_cell.length_b   1.000
_cell.length_c   1.000
_cell.angle_alpha   90.00
_cell.angle_beta   90.00
_cell.angle_gamma   90.00
#
_symmetry.space_group_name_H-M   'P 1'
#
loop_
_entity.id
_entity.type
_entity.pdbx_description
1 polymer ?
#
loop_
_entity_poly.entity_id
_entity_poly.type
_entity_poly.pdbx_seq_one_letter_code
_entity_poly.pdbx_strand_id
1 'polypeptide(L)'
;MTLAGCVHLGLGERSDAEAVQRALQAEVEALPEYADGTVKYVDGVSSGTTISGVLRVRSSSREQTEQALNRIHEALVRTYIEQPHVRRSFVRMTVSPSDDAQATVESADVAPAEHGATPTTDDIIAQFGLE
;
A
#
# COMPACT_ATOMS: atom_id res chain seq x y z
N MET A 1 -21.39 -26.11 20.40
CA MET A 1 -20.13 -25.59 19.82
C MET A 1 -19.85 -24.27 20.48
N THR A 2 -18.86 -24.24 21.36
CA THR A 2 -18.49 -23.08 22.17
C THR A 2 -17.58 -22.19 21.32
N LEU A 3 -18.09 -21.06 20.86
CA LEU A 3 -17.25 -19.99 20.30
C LEU A 3 -16.67 -19.22 21.49
N ALA A 4 -15.40 -19.52 21.79
CA ALA A 4 -14.62 -18.83 22.78
C ALA A 4 -14.43 -17.37 22.32
N GLY A 5 -14.92 -16.45 23.14
CA GLY A 5 -14.54 -15.06 23.05
C GLY A 5 -13.08 -14.89 23.47
N CYS A 6 -12.34 -14.08 22.72
CA CYS A 6 -11.25 -13.30 23.29
C CYS A 6 -11.71 -11.84 23.33
N VAL A 7 -11.98 -11.40 24.56
CA VAL A 7 -12.03 -10.01 24.97
C VAL A 7 -10.70 -9.34 24.62
N HIS A 8 -10.73 -8.20 23.93
CA HIS A 8 -9.64 -7.22 24.01
C HIS A 8 -10.21 -5.91 24.57
N LEU A 9 -10.02 -5.74 25.87
CA LEU A 9 -10.30 -4.53 26.62
C LEU A 9 -9.25 -3.46 26.28
N GLY A 10 -9.69 -2.33 25.72
CA GLY A 10 -9.11 -1.00 25.95
C GLY A 10 -7.64 -0.76 25.58
N LEU A 11 -7.34 -0.64 24.28
CA LEU A 11 -6.32 0.27 23.75
C LEU A 11 -6.97 0.98 22.56
N GLY A 12 -6.81 2.31 22.46
CA GLY A 12 -7.47 3.17 21.46
C GLY A 12 -7.65 2.45 20.13
N GLU A 13 -8.91 2.34 19.73
CA GLU A 13 -9.47 1.56 18.62
C GLU A 13 -8.46 1.48 17.45
N ARG A 14 -7.64 0.43 17.40
CA ARG A 14 -6.64 0.29 16.33
C ARG A 14 -7.31 -0.25 15.09
N SER A 15 -6.85 0.18 13.92
CA SER A 15 -7.30 -0.41 12.66
C SER A 15 -7.06 -1.92 12.67
N ASP A 16 -8.08 -2.68 12.30
CA ASP A 16 -7.97 -4.12 12.14
C ASP A 16 -7.03 -4.42 10.96
N ALA A 17 -5.82 -4.88 11.26
CA ALA A 17 -4.75 -4.99 10.27
C ALA A 17 -5.11 -5.92 9.10
N GLU A 18 -5.88 -6.98 9.37
CA GLU A 18 -6.36 -7.89 8.33
C GLU A 18 -7.46 -7.25 7.47
N ALA A 19 -8.36 -6.47 8.07
CA ALA A 19 -9.35 -5.70 7.32
C ALA A 19 -8.68 -4.64 6.42
N VAL A 20 -7.71 -3.88 6.95
CA VAL A 20 -6.96 -2.88 6.18
C VAL A 20 -6.21 -3.55 5.03
N GLN A 21 -5.48 -4.64 5.29
CA GLN A 21 -4.77 -5.35 4.22
C GLN A 21 -5.72 -5.82 3.12
N ARG A 22 -6.88 -6.39 3.49
CA ARG A 22 -7.86 -6.86 2.50
C ARG A 22 -8.47 -5.73 1.71
N ALA A 23 -8.78 -4.59 2.33
CA ALA A 23 -9.27 -3.41 1.63
C ALA A 23 -8.22 -2.90 0.62
N LEU A 24 -6.97 -2.76 1.05
CA LEU A 24 -5.86 -2.32 0.19
C LEU A 24 -5.63 -3.29 -0.98
N GLN A 25 -5.65 -4.61 -0.71
CA GLN A 25 -5.48 -5.63 -1.74
C GLN A 25 -6.62 -5.57 -2.76
N ALA A 26 -7.88 -5.49 -2.31
CA ALA A 26 -9.05 -5.47 -3.18
C ALA A 26 -9.04 -4.27 -4.14
N GLU A 27 -8.64 -3.10 -3.65
CA GLU A 27 -8.58 -1.89 -4.46
C GLU A 27 -7.45 -1.94 -5.49
N VAL A 28 -6.31 -2.56 -5.14
CA VAL A 28 -5.23 -2.83 -6.11
C VAL A 28 -5.69 -3.84 -7.16
N GLU A 29 -6.38 -4.92 -6.77
CA GLU A 29 -6.90 -5.93 -7.70
C GLU A 29 -7.97 -5.38 -8.65
N ALA A 30 -8.70 -4.34 -8.24
CA ALA A 30 -9.69 -3.66 -9.07
C ALA A 30 -9.08 -2.82 -10.20
N LEU A 31 -7.78 -2.51 -10.13
CA LEU A 31 -7.10 -1.71 -11.15
C LEU A 31 -6.91 -2.53 -12.44
N PRO A 32 -7.21 -1.96 -13.63
CA PRO A 32 -7.07 -2.69 -14.89
C PRO A 32 -5.62 -3.08 -15.22
N GLU A 33 -4.65 -2.35 -14.65
CA GLU A 33 -3.23 -2.62 -14.75
C GLU A 33 -2.79 -3.79 -13.90
N TYR A 34 -3.52 -4.19 -12.86
CA TYR A 34 -3.13 -5.29 -12.00
C TYR A 34 -3.14 -6.62 -12.76
N ALA A 35 -2.08 -7.41 -12.56
CA ALA A 35 -1.95 -8.76 -13.11
C ALA A 35 -1.84 -9.82 -12.02
N ASP A 36 -0.94 -9.62 -11.05
CA ASP A 36 -0.66 -10.58 -9.98
C ASP A 36 0.08 -9.90 -8.81
N GLY A 37 0.15 -10.55 -7.66
CA GLY A 37 0.95 -10.12 -6.52
C GLY A 37 0.13 -9.76 -5.28
N THR A 38 0.81 -9.33 -4.23
CA THR A 38 0.21 -9.16 -2.90
C THR A 38 0.68 -7.89 -2.22
N VAL A 39 -0.28 -7.21 -1.59
CA VAL A 39 -0.10 -6.11 -0.65
C VAL A 39 -0.14 -6.66 0.77
N LYS A 40 0.84 -6.26 1.57
CA LYS A 40 0.99 -6.59 2.98
C LYS A 40 0.93 -5.33 3.81
N TYR A 41 0.09 -5.35 4.84
CA TYR A 41 0.00 -4.31 5.84
C TYR A 41 0.51 -4.85 7.17
N VAL A 42 1.50 -4.17 7.74
CA VAL A 42 2.09 -4.54 9.02
C VAL A 42 1.96 -3.36 9.97
N ASP A 43 1.10 -3.50 10.99
CA ASP A 43 1.02 -2.54 12.10
C ASP A 43 1.96 -2.97 13.23
N GLY A 44 3.16 -2.38 13.27
CA GLY A 44 4.14 -2.63 14.31
C GLY A 44 4.00 -1.65 15.47
N VAL A 45 3.92 -2.15 16.71
CA VAL A 45 3.83 -1.29 17.92
C VAL A 45 5.07 -0.41 18.10
N SER A 46 6.26 -0.91 17.74
CA SER A 46 7.55 -0.23 17.94
C SER A 46 8.25 0.18 16.64
N SER A 47 7.94 -0.50 15.52
CA SER A 47 8.58 -0.26 14.21
C SER A 47 7.78 0.69 13.31
N GLY A 48 6.60 1.13 13.77
CA GLY A 48 5.64 1.87 12.96
C GLY A 48 4.84 0.97 12.04
N THR A 49 3.97 1.60 11.25
CA THR A 49 3.08 0.92 10.33
C THR A 49 3.72 0.92 8.93
N THR A 50 3.66 -0.19 8.22
CA THR A 50 4.27 -0.36 6.89
C THR A 50 3.30 -1.03 5.94
N ILE A 51 3.08 -0.41 4.78
CA ILE A 51 2.44 -1.01 3.61
C ILE A 51 3.56 -1.43 2.67
N SER A 52 3.57 -2.69 2.28
CA SER A 52 4.57 -3.24 1.38
C SER A 52 3.93 -4.18 0.39
N GLY A 53 4.50 -4.33 -0.80
CA GLY A 53 3.98 -5.30 -1.74
C GLY A 53 4.84 -5.45 -2.96
N VAL A 54 4.74 -6.63 -3.56
CA VAL A 54 5.37 -6.93 -4.84
C VAL A 54 4.24 -7.27 -5.80
N LEU A 55 4.06 -6.44 -6.82
CA LEU A 55 2.96 -6.52 -7.76
C LEU A 55 3.50 -6.67 -9.17
N ARG A 56 2.74 -7.41 -9.99
CA ARG A 56 2.91 -7.45 -11.43
C ARG A 56 1.79 -6.69 -12.08
N VAL A 57 2.15 -5.88 -13.08
CA VAL A 57 1.22 -5.07 -13.85
C VAL A 57 1.27 -5.39 -15.33
N ARG A 58 0.18 -5.08 -16.03
CA ARG A 58 0.05 -5.15 -17.48
C ARG A 58 0.67 -3.90 -18.11
N SER A 59 1.99 -3.84 -18.12
CA SER A 59 2.77 -2.79 -18.77
C SER A 59 3.77 -3.40 -19.76
N SER A 60 4.16 -2.62 -20.77
CA SER A 60 5.15 -3.05 -21.77
C SER A 60 6.43 -2.21 -21.76
N SER A 61 6.54 -1.27 -20.81
CA SER A 61 7.65 -0.32 -20.71
C SER A 61 7.77 0.21 -19.28
N ARG A 62 8.97 0.65 -18.88
CA ARG A 62 9.21 1.25 -17.56
C ARG A 62 8.27 2.43 -17.29
N GLU A 63 8.11 3.36 -18.24
CA GLU A 63 7.20 4.50 -18.10
C GLU A 63 5.74 4.09 -17.83
N GLN A 64 5.27 3.02 -18.48
CA GLN A 64 3.92 2.48 -18.22
C GLN A 64 3.83 1.81 -16.84
N THR A 65 4.91 1.16 -16.39
CA THR A 65 5.02 0.60 -15.04
C THR A 65 5.01 1.71 -13.98
N GLU A 66 5.69 2.84 -14.21
CA GLU A 66 5.69 4.01 -13.33
C GLU A 66 4.29 4.62 -13.23
N GLN A 67 3.59 4.77 -14.37
CA GLN A 67 2.20 5.24 -14.37
C GLN A 67 1.25 4.29 -13.63
N ALA A 68 1.41 2.98 -13.82
CA ALA A 68 0.64 1.99 -13.08
C ALA A 68 0.92 2.06 -11.57
N LEU A 69 2.18 2.20 -11.18
CA LEU A 69 2.56 2.37 -9.78
C LEU A 69 1.98 3.65 -9.17
N ASN A 70 1.96 4.77 -9.90
CA ASN A 70 1.30 6.00 -9.43
C ASN A 70 -0.20 5.80 -9.19
N ARG A 71 -0.92 5.11 -10.08
CA ARG A 71 -2.34 4.80 -9.86
C ARG A 71 -2.56 3.85 -8.68
N ILE A 72 -1.67 2.86 -8.52
CA ILE A 72 -1.66 1.96 -7.36
C ILE A 72 -1.45 2.77 -6.07
N HIS A 73 -0.49 3.70 -6.05
CA HIS A 73 -0.26 4.59 -4.91
C HIS A 73 -1.49 5.43 -4.58
N GLU A 74 -2.09 6.10 -5.57
CA GLU A 74 -3.30 6.89 -5.40
C GLU A 74 -4.45 6.06 -4.81
N ALA A 75 -4.71 4.88 -5.38
CA ALA A 75 -5.75 3.98 -4.89
C ALA A 75 -5.46 3.50 -3.46
N LEU A 76 -4.21 3.11 -3.17
CA LEU A 76 -3.78 2.69 -1.84
C LEU A 76 -3.98 3.80 -0.81
N VAL A 77 -3.53 5.03 -1.07
CA VAL A 77 -3.64 6.11 -0.08
C VAL A 77 -5.08 6.53 0.13
N ARG A 78 -5.91 6.60 -0.91
CA ARG A 78 -7.35 6.89 -0.77
C ARG A 78 -8.04 5.86 0.12
N THR A 79 -7.82 4.58 -0.19
CA THR A 79 -8.38 3.48 0.61
C THR A 79 -7.87 3.52 2.05
N TYR A 80 -6.60 3.87 2.23
CA TYR A 80 -5.94 3.90 3.52
C TYR A 80 -6.47 5.02 4.42
N ILE A 81 -6.62 6.25 3.90
CA ILE A 81 -7.14 7.38 4.70
C ILE A 81 -8.61 7.19 5.08
N GLU A 82 -9.37 6.41 4.32
CA GLU A 82 -10.75 6.05 4.65
C GLU A 82 -10.85 4.99 5.77
N GLN A 83 -9.76 4.29 6.09
CA GLN A 83 -9.76 3.32 7.18
C GLN A 83 -9.77 4.03 8.54
N PRO A 84 -10.56 3.54 9.51
CA PRO A 84 -10.62 4.15 10.83
C PRO A 84 -9.30 3.97 11.58
N HIS A 85 -8.85 5.04 12.26
CA HIS A 85 -7.70 5.06 13.18
C HIS A 85 -6.34 4.68 12.58
N VAL A 86 -6.17 4.88 11.27
CA VAL A 86 -4.87 4.69 10.62
C VAL A 86 -3.86 5.75 11.05
N ARG A 87 -2.59 5.35 11.04
CA ARG A 87 -1.44 6.25 11.30
C ARG A 87 -0.60 6.41 10.05
N ARG A 88 0.35 7.34 10.06
CA ARG A 88 1.35 7.44 8.99
C ARG A 88 2.04 6.09 8.79
N SER A 89 2.03 5.59 7.56
CA SER A 89 2.66 4.32 7.18
C SER A 89 3.81 4.54 6.20
N PHE A 90 4.86 3.74 6.30
CA PHE A 90 5.88 3.65 5.24
C PHE A 90 5.33 2.84 4.07
N VAL A 91 5.58 3.27 2.83
CA VAL A 91 5.06 2.63 1.62
C VAL A 91 6.21 2.06 0.77
N ARG A 92 6.26 0.73 0.67
CA ARG A 92 7.29 -0.03 -0.04
C ARG A 92 6.68 -0.94 -1.09
N MET A 93 6.33 -0.37 -2.23
CA MET A 93 5.79 -1.09 -3.35
C MET A 93 6.88 -1.33 -4.40
N THR A 94 6.94 -2.56 -4.88
CA THR A 94 7.75 -2.94 -6.04
C THR A 94 6.78 -3.42 -7.10
N VAL A 95 6.81 -2.78 -8.26
CA VAL A 95 5.94 -3.11 -9.39
C VAL A 95 6.80 -3.51 -10.58
N SER A 96 6.52 -4.67 -11.14
CA SER A 96 7.20 -5.19 -12.32
C SER A 96 6.20 -5.43 -13.46
N PRO A 97 6.59 -5.21 -14.71
CA PRO A 97 5.82 -5.72 -15.85
C PRO A 97 5.61 -7.22 -15.75
N SER A 98 4.48 -7.70 -16.26
CA SER A 98 4.16 -9.14 -16.28
C SER A 98 5.12 -9.95 -17.16
N ASP A 99 5.63 -9.31 -18.22
CA ASP A 99 6.43 -9.95 -19.27
C ASP A 99 7.92 -9.61 -19.22
N ASP A 100 8.32 -8.59 -18.45
CA ASP A 100 9.72 -8.14 -18.33
C ASP A 100 10.03 -7.66 -16.91
N ALA A 101 10.80 -8.45 -16.15
CA ALA A 101 11.18 -8.08 -14.80
C ALA A 101 12.29 -7.01 -14.74
N GLN A 102 12.94 -6.66 -15.86
CA GLN A 102 14.02 -5.66 -15.87
C GLN A 102 13.49 -4.23 -15.78
N ALA A 103 12.27 -3.96 -16.26
CA ALA A 103 11.59 -2.69 -16.08
C ALA A 103 10.80 -2.60 -14.75
N THR A 104 11.35 -3.18 -13.68
CA THR A 104 10.83 -3.05 -12.31
C THR A 104 11.01 -1.62 -11.78
N VAL A 105 9.98 -1.13 -11.10
CA VAL A 105 9.89 0.21 -10.53
C VAL A 105 9.52 0.09 -9.05
N GLU A 106 10.12 0.92 -8.21
CA GLU A 106 9.89 0.94 -6.77
C GLU A 106 9.20 2.23 -6.34
N SER A 107 8.52 2.23 -5.19
CA SER A 107 7.86 3.43 -4.66
C SER A 107 8.78 4.65 -4.62
N ALA A 108 10.06 4.46 -4.27
CA ALA A 108 11.03 5.55 -4.17
C ALA A 108 11.43 6.16 -5.53
N ASP A 109 11.15 5.48 -6.65
CA ASP A 109 11.41 5.95 -8.01
C ASP A 109 10.34 6.96 -8.47
N VAL A 110 9.09 6.78 -8.00
CA VAL A 110 7.93 7.60 -8.42
C VAL A 110 7.47 8.61 -7.38
N ALA A 111 7.72 8.32 -6.10
CA ALA A 111 7.36 9.16 -4.96
C ALA A 111 8.61 9.35 -4.10
N PRO A 112 9.39 10.42 -4.33
CA PRO A 112 10.54 10.71 -3.49
C PRO A 112 10.04 11.00 -2.06
N ALA A 113 10.66 10.37 -1.07
CA ALA A 113 10.38 10.69 0.32
C ALA A 113 10.84 12.12 0.63
N GLU A 114 10.00 12.94 1.26
CA GLU A 114 10.42 14.22 1.81
C GLU A 114 11.46 14.02 2.91
N HIS A 115 11.36 12.90 3.65
CA HIS A 115 12.32 12.50 4.67
C HIS A 115 12.68 11.00 4.61
N GLY A 116 13.97 10.71 4.37
CA GLY A 116 14.53 9.35 4.42
C GLY A 116 14.61 8.66 3.06
N ALA A 117 14.74 7.33 3.06
CA ALA A 117 14.89 6.52 1.84
C ALA A 117 13.60 5.83 1.38
N THR A 118 12.50 5.99 2.10
CA THR A 118 11.22 5.32 1.81
C THR A 118 10.08 6.32 1.97
N PRO A 119 9.22 6.49 0.94
CA PRO A 119 8.09 7.39 1.05
C PRO A 119 7.09 6.88 2.08
N THR A 120 6.38 7.80 2.71
CA THR A 120 5.26 7.53 3.59
C THR A 120 3.94 7.82 2.91
N THR A 121 2.84 7.37 3.52
CA THR A 121 1.49 7.73 3.07
C THR A 121 1.28 9.24 3.03
N ASP A 122 1.95 10.00 3.89
CA ASP A 122 1.91 11.47 3.93
C ASP A 122 2.54 12.10 2.67
N ASP A 123 3.73 11.62 2.29
CA ASP A 123 4.44 12.07 1.09
C ASP A 123 3.61 11.80 -0.18
N ILE A 124 2.99 10.62 -0.25
CA ILE A 124 2.14 10.23 -1.37
C ILE A 124 0.85 11.07 -1.37
N ILE A 125 0.23 11.29 -0.21
CA ILE A 125 -0.94 12.18 -0.09
C ILE A 125 -0.60 13.59 -0.59
N ALA A 126 0.54 14.14 -0.18
CA ALA A 126 1.00 15.46 -0.61
C ALA A 126 1.25 15.51 -2.13
N GLN A 127 1.83 14.45 -2.71
CA GLN A 127 2.04 14.31 -4.16
C GLN A 127 0.72 14.39 -4.96
N PHE A 128 -0.35 13.79 -4.42
CA PHE A 128 -1.67 13.76 -5.09
C PHE A 128 -2.63 14.88 -4.65
N GLY A 129 -2.24 15.72 -3.69
CA GLY A 129 -3.08 16.81 -3.19
C GLY A 129 -4.36 16.33 -2.50
N LEU A 130 -4.30 15.19 -1.80
CA LEU A 130 -5.43 14.57 -1.11
C LEU A 130 -5.53 15.10 0.34
N GLU A 131 -5.94 16.36 0.51
CA GLU A 131 -6.17 16.98 1.84
C GLU A 131 -7.58 16.75 2.40
#